data_AF-A0A2W5NN83-F1
#
_entry.id   AF-A0A2W5NN83-F1
#
_cell.length_a   1.000
_cell.length_b   1.000
_cell.length_c   1.000
_cell.angle_alpha   90.00
_cell.angle_beta   90.00
_cell.angle_gamma   90.00
#
_symmetry.space_group_name_H-M   'P 1'
#
loop_
_entity.id
_entity.type
_entity.pdbx_description
1 polymer ?
#
loop_
_entity_poly.entity_id
_entity_poly.type
_entity_poly.pdbx_seq_one_letter_code
_entity_poly.pdbx_strand_id
1 'polypeptide(L)'
;MLAVLEAERQALAGFDLDAIVGTTRDKDRLCGILDGAALLEPDEECRGLLEAARRLNEINRQVRNIIAANVATRLNVLTGAPQLYRAGANYSLVAGRG
;
A
#
# COMPACT_ATOMS: atom_id res chain seq x y z
N MET A 1 -2.99 -13.66 7.97
CA MET A 1 -2.99 -12.48 7.08
C MET A 1 -2.81 -11.18 7.85
N LEU A 2 -3.70 -10.82 8.78
CA LEU A 2 -3.62 -9.56 9.54
C LEU A 2 -2.25 -9.30 10.18
N ALA A 3 -1.73 -10.25 10.96
CA ALA A 3 -0.42 -10.12 11.60
C ALA A 3 0.73 -9.88 10.60
N VAL A 4 0.68 -10.49 9.42
CA VAL A 4 1.69 -10.29 8.37
C VAL A 4 1.59 -8.88 7.78
N LEU A 5 0.37 -8.36 7.59
CA LEU A 5 0.17 -6.98 7.14
C LEU A 5 0.61 -5.96 8.20
N GLU A 6 0.43 -6.25 9.48
CA GLU A 6 0.95 -5.41 10.56
C GLU A 6 2.48 -5.44 10.63
N ALA A 7 3.09 -6.61 10.46
CA ALA A 7 4.53 -6.76 10.38
C ALA A 7 5.10 -6.02 9.17
N GLU A 8 4.47 -6.11 7.99
CA GLU A 8 4.84 -5.32 6.81
C GLU A 8 4.78 -3.82 7.12
N ARG A 9 3.72 -3.34 7.80
CA ARG A 9 3.62 -1.93 8.20
C ARG A 9 4.80 -1.49 9.06
N GLN A 10 5.21 -2.32 10.02
CA GLN A 10 6.35 -2.04 10.88
C GLN A 10 7.67 -2.05 10.10
N ALA A 11 7.84 -3.03 9.20
CA ALA A 11 9.02 -3.13 8.34
C ALA A 11 9.16 -1.91 7.42
N LEU A 12 8.04 -1.44 6.83
CA LEU A 12 8.00 -0.21 6.03
C LEU A 12 8.38 1.04 6.84
N ALA A 13 7.89 1.14 8.07
CA ALA A 13 8.23 2.26 8.96
C ALA A 13 9.71 2.27 9.37
N GLY A 14 10.30 1.08 9.53
CA GLY A 14 11.71 0.90 9.87
C GLY A 14 12.68 0.91 8.69
N PHE A 15 12.18 0.95 7.44
CA PHE A 15 12.99 0.73 6.22
C PHE A 15 13.80 -0.57 6.26
N ASP A 16 13.24 -1.61 6.90
CA ASP A 16 13.88 -2.91 7.07
C ASP A 16 13.65 -3.78 5.82
N LEU A 17 14.64 -3.80 4.92
CA LEU A 17 14.54 -4.53 3.65
C LEU A 17 14.35 -6.04 3.86
N ASP A 18 15.06 -6.63 4.81
CA ASP A 18 14.99 -8.07 5.06
C ASP A 18 13.60 -8.45 5.59
N ALA A 19 13.04 -7.65 6.50
CA ALA A 19 11.68 -7.84 6.98
C ALA A 19 10.62 -7.59 5.89
N ILE A 20 10.83 -6.62 4.98
CA ILE A 20 9.95 -6.38 3.82
C ILE A 20 9.94 -7.61 2.90
N VAL A 21 11.10 -8.18 2.60
CA VAL A 21 11.21 -9.39 1.77
C VAL A 21 10.56 -10.60 2.45
N GLY A 22 10.80 -10.77 3.76
CA GLY A 22 10.17 -11.83 4.56
C GLY A 22 8.65 -11.75 4.55
N THR A 23 8.09 -10.58 4.90
CA THR A 23 6.65 -10.36 4.91
C THR A 23 6.01 -10.48 3.52
N THR A 24 6.74 -10.15 2.45
CA THR A 24 6.28 -10.38 1.07
C THR A 24 6.09 -11.86 0.76
N ARG A 25 7.03 -12.73 1.17
CA ARG A 25 6.92 -14.19 1.00
C ARG A 25 5.78 -14.77 1.84
N ASP A 26 5.61 -14.28 3.07
CA ASP A 26 4.53 -14.73 3.94
C ASP A 26 3.14 -14.34 3.39
N LYS A 27 3.01 -13.14 2.79
CA LYS A 27 1.79 -12.73 2.09
C LYS A 27 1.47 -13.65 0.92
N ASP A 28 2.46 -13.95 0.08
CA ASP A 28 2.29 -14.84 -1.07
C ASP A 28 1.83 -16.24 -0.64
N ARG A 29 2.49 -16.81 0.37
CA ARG A 29 2.07 -18.09 0.98
C ARG A 29 0.63 -18.05 1.49
N LEU A 30 0.24 -16.98 2.19
CA LEU A 30 -1.11 -16.85 2.73
C LEU A 30 -2.16 -16.64 1.63
N CYS A 31 -1.83 -15.93 0.55
CA CYS A 31 -2.70 -15.83 -0.62
C CYS A 31 -2.95 -17.23 -1.22
N GLY A 32 -1.91 -18.04 -1.38
CA GLY A 32 -2.08 -19.43 -1.87
C GLY A 32 -2.97 -20.29 -0.96
N ILE A 33 -2.91 -20.10 0.37
CA ILE A 33 -3.82 -20.77 1.31
C ILE A 33 -5.26 -20.29 1.13
N LEU A 34 -5.47 -18.98 0.96
CA LEU A 34 -6.80 -18.40 0.73
C LEU A 34 -7.41 -18.83 -0.60
N ASP A 35 -6.60 -18.93 -1.66
CA ASP A 35 -7.04 -19.41 -2.98
C ASP A 35 -7.53 -20.86 -2.89
N GLY A 36 -6.85 -21.71 -2.11
CA GLY A 36 -7.30 -23.08 -1.83
C GLY A 36 -8.61 -23.15 -1.03
N ALA A 37 -8.92 -22.10 -0.26
CA ALA A 37 -10.14 -21.97 0.54
C ALA A 37 -11.27 -21.20 -0.18
N ALA A 38 -11.05 -20.70 -1.40
CA ALA A 38 -11.96 -19.80 -2.09
C ALA A 38 -13.35 -20.39 -2.41
N LEU A 39 -13.50 -21.72 -2.36
CA LEU A 39 -14.77 -22.42 -2.56
C LEU A 39 -15.62 -22.51 -1.28
N LEU A 40 -15.08 -22.11 -0.13
CA LEU A 40 -15.81 -22.05 1.14
C LEU A 40 -16.53 -20.71 1.24
N GLU A 41 -17.82 -20.73 1.56
CA GLU A 41 -18.54 -19.50 1.91
C GLU A 41 -18.03 -19.00 3.27
N PRO A 42 -17.40 -17.82 3.36
CA PRO A 42 -16.95 -17.28 4.62
C PRO A 42 -18.18 -16.85 5.44
N ASP A 43 -18.16 -17.20 6.73
CA ASP A 43 -19.10 -16.67 7.71
C ASP A 43 -18.85 -15.17 7.98
N GLU A 44 -19.70 -14.57 8.80
CA GLU A 44 -19.66 -13.13 9.07
C GLU A 44 -18.37 -12.70 9.78
N GLU A 45 -17.85 -13.54 10.68
CA GLU A 45 -16.58 -13.27 11.36
C GLU A 45 -15.42 -13.26 10.36
N CYS A 46 -15.35 -14.27 9.49
CA CYS A 46 -14.34 -14.36 8.44
C CYS A 46 -14.42 -13.17 7.47
N ARG A 47 -15.62 -12.71 7.11
CA ARG A 47 -15.80 -11.51 6.27
C ARG A 47 -15.24 -10.27 6.96
N GLY A 48 -15.55 -10.06 8.24
CA GLY A 48 -14.99 -8.96 9.02
C GLY A 48 -13.45 -8.97 9.05
N LEU A 49 -12.84 -10.15 9.21
CA LEU A 49 -11.38 -10.32 9.16
C LEU A 49 -10.80 -10.02 7.76
N LEU A 50 -11.49 -10.41 6.68
CA LEU A 50 -11.07 -10.12 5.32
C LEU A 50 -11.16 -8.61 5.01
N GLU A 51 -12.19 -7.92 5.48
CA GLU A 51 -12.30 -6.47 5.35
C GLU A 51 -11.19 -5.75 6.12
N ALA A 52 -10.90 -6.18 7.34
CA ALA A 52 -9.78 -5.65 8.12
C ALA A 52 -8.43 -5.85 7.39
N ALA A 53 -8.21 -7.04 6.80
CA ALA A 53 -7.01 -7.32 6.01
C ALA A 53 -6.92 -6.42 4.78
N ARG A 54 -8.02 -6.22 4.07
CA ARG A 54 -8.08 -5.30 2.93
C ARG A 54 -7.71 -3.87 3.34
N ARG A 55 -8.24 -3.38 4.46
CA ARG A 55 -7.94 -2.04 4.99
C ARG A 55 -6.46 -1.90 5.37
N LEU A 56 -5.87 -2.89 6.04
CA LEU A 56 -4.45 -2.88 6.39
C LEU A 56 -3.55 -2.90 5.16
N ASN A 57 -3.87 -3.72 4.16
CA ASN A 57 -3.08 -3.76 2.92
C ASN A 57 -3.12 -2.44 2.14
N GLU A 58 -4.27 -1.76 2.16
CA GLU A 58 -4.41 -0.42 1.57
C GLU A 58 -3.52 0.60 2.28
N ILE A 59 -3.48 0.58 3.61
CA ILE A 59 -2.58 1.43 4.41
C ILE A 59 -1.11 1.14 4.04
N ASN A 60 -0.70 -0.13 3.95
CA ASN A 60 0.67 -0.50 3.56
C ASN A 60 1.03 -0.04 2.14
N ARG A 61 0.07 -0.07 1.21
CA ARG A 61 0.23 0.49 -0.14
C ARG A 61 0.46 2.00 -0.09
N GLN A 62 -0.32 2.72 0.70
CA GLN A 62 -0.16 4.18 0.86
C GLN A 62 1.20 4.53 1.45
N VAL A 63 1.66 3.82 2.48
CA VAL A 63 2.98 4.02 3.09
C VAL A 63 4.10 3.82 2.05
N ARG A 64 4.07 2.70 1.29
CA ARG A 64 5.05 2.46 0.20
C ARG A 64 5.07 3.58 -0.84
N ASN A 65 3.89 4.06 -1.24
CA ASN A 65 3.79 5.13 -2.22
C ASN A 65 4.36 6.45 -1.71
N ILE A 66 4.10 6.80 -0.44
CA ILE A 66 4.66 8.00 0.19
C ILE A 66 6.19 7.91 0.26
N ILE A 67 6.72 6.74 0.67
CA ILE A 67 8.16 6.49 0.69
C ILE A 67 8.76 6.68 -0.71
N ALA A 68 8.18 6.06 -1.74
CA ALA A 68 8.65 6.17 -3.11
C ALA A 68 8.63 7.62 -3.61
N ALA A 69 7.55 8.36 -3.35
CA ALA A 69 7.42 9.77 -3.73
C ALA A 69 8.49 10.65 -3.05
N ASN A 70 8.78 10.40 -1.77
CA ASN A 70 9.81 11.11 -1.03
C ASN A 70 11.21 10.84 -1.60
N VAL A 71 11.53 9.58 -1.89
CA VAL A 71 12.81 9.20 -2.50
C VAL A 71 12.95 9.83 -3.88
N ALA A 72 11.94 9.71 -4.74
CA ALA A 72 11.95 10.32 -6.08
C ALA A 72 12.15 11.84 -6.01
N THR A 73 11.45 12.52 -5.11
CA THR A 73 11.58 13.97 -4.90
C THR A 73 13.02 14.36 -4.57
N ARG A 74 13.69 13.61 -3.67
CA ARG A 74 15.09 13.87 -3.30
C ARG A 74 16.07 13.59 -4.44
N LEU A 75 15.86 12.52 -5.19
CA LEU A 75 16.69 12.20 -6.35
C LEU A 75 16.60 13.31 -7.40
N ASN A 76 15.39 13.79 -7.71
CA ASN A 76 15.19 14.88 -8.67
C ASN A 76 15.93 16.17 -8.27
N VAL A 77 15.98 16.49 -6.97
CA VAL A 77 16.75 17.63 -6.45
C VAL A 77 18.25 17.45 -6.72
N LEU A 78 18.78 16.26 -6.49
CA LEU A 78 20.21 15.97 -6.69
C LEU A 78 20.62 15.89 -8.16
N THR A 79 19.73 15.44 -9.04
CA THR A 79 20.03 15.27 -10.47
C THR A 79 19.70 16.52 -11.30
N GLY A 80 19.20 17.60 -10.67
CA GLY A 80 18.78 18.81 -11.38
C GLY A 80 17.60 18.57 -12.34
N ALA A 81 16.86 17.47 -12.16
CA ALA A 81 15.70 17.17 -13.00
C ALA A 81 14.55 18.12 -12.61
N PRO A 82 13.86 18.73 -13.59
CA PRO A 82 12.75 19.62 -13.29
C PRO A 82 11.66 18.84 -12.55
N GLN A 83 11.32 19.29 -11.34
CA GLN A 83 10.15 18.79 -10.62
C GLN A 83 8.93 19.24 -11.43
N LEU A 84 8.30 18.31 -12.17
CA LEU A 84 6.98 18.58 -12.74
C LEU A 84 6.00 18.66 -11.57
N TYR A 85 5.79 19.88 -11.08
CA TYR A 85 4.71 20.20 -10.16
C TYR A 85 3.38 19.81 -10.83
N ARG A 86 2.85 18.63 -10.48
CA ARG A 86 1.48 18.26 -10.82
C ARG A 86 0.60 18.70 -9.66
N ALA A 87 0.19 19.97 -9.66
CA ALA A 87 -1.00 20.36 -8.90
C ALA A 87 -2.15 19.47 -9.37
N GLY A 88 -2.69 18.68 -8.44
CA GLY A 88 -3.85 17.85 -8.70
C GLY A 88 -5.01 18.69 -9.22
N ALA A 89 -5.48 18.32 -10.42
CA ALA A 89 -6.86 18.17 -10.89
C ALA A 89 -8.07 18.71 -10.07
N ASN A 90 -7.95 19.81 -9.31
CA ASN A 90 -9.04 20.39 -8.51
C ASN A 90 -9.39 21.83 -8.90
N TYR A 91 -8.78 22.40 -9.94
CA TYR A 91 -9.12 23.76 -10.42
C TYR A 91 -10.10 23.79 -11.62
N SER A 92 -10.51 22.63 -12.17
CA SER A 92 -11.39 22.58 -13.34
C SER A 92 -12.88 22.76 -13.07
N LEU A 93 -13.29 23.06 -11.82
CA LEU A 93 -14.70 23.30 -11.47
C LEU A 93 -15.10 24.78 -11.34
N VAL A 94 -14.18 25.74 -11.49
CA VAL A 94 -14.47 27.17 -11.27
C VAL A 94 -14.57 27.99 -12.57
N ALA A 95 -14.20 27.45 -13.73
CA ALA A 95 -14.19 28.20 -15.00
C ALA A 95 -15.39 27.90 -15.93
N GLY A 96 -16.57 27.62 -15.36
CA GLY A 96 -17.75 27.16 -16.13
C GLY A 96 -19.07 27.86 -15.81
N ARG A 97 -19.05 29.08 -15.25
CA ARG A 97 -20.23 29.94 -15.13
C ARG A 97 -19.85 31.41 -15.33
N GLY A 98 -19.87 31.83 -16.59
CA GLY A 98 -19.93 33.21 -17.04
C GLY A 98 -20.98 33.28 -18.13
#